data_AF-A0A8H6SN84-F1
#
_entry.id   AF-A0A8H6SN84-F1
#
_cell.length_a   1.000
_cell.length_b   1.000
_cell.length_c   1.000
_cell.angle_alpha   90.00
_cell.angle_beta   90.00
_cell.angle_gamma   90.00
#
_symmetry.space_group_name_H-M   'P 1'
#
loop_
_entity.id
_entity.type
_entity.pdbx_description
1 polymer ?
#
loop_
_entity_poly.entity_id
_entity_poly.type
_entity_poly.pdbx_seq_one_letter_code
_entity_poly.pdbx_strand_id
1 'polypeptide(L)'
;MRHPFPSVFPFNDLPRDIGILILEQCSPYDLVQLSATSKRLRKMILLKHVYLWNRARANLERSGISLTLPPCPQVPASGNFSETAYATFLFGGGMCTQCTKPTARLPCIFLFRSRACSRRCKLDIISNLAVDWIQIQDTTPWGRSLPKIPYQVVAGVVYYAFDWKAIQLARQEHDEAIARTCGAAPTPPKLFRSRTRHQLEEEYTKREQSVPILLQNAEQLNLWAAEYCDEQRRVYYRNLKFLQRVVKLADPKISASQVIKSQVFGLIFSAFNRDLQDITLTVWQHHCSAVMTELKPSFKIACPYCKRLIHIDGLHIHVVAKHNDIDKVRLSTPSGKLACFECPNSGRVFTEKGLSDHRRTKHPDHPRRVPSENVDEA
;
A
#
# COMPACT_ATOMS: atom_id res chain seq x y z
N MET A 1 -27.48 -5.15 17.93
CA MET A 1 -27.32 -6.22 16.91
C MET A 1 -26.78 -5.57 15.64
N ARG A 2 -25.60 -5.98 15.13
CA ARG A 2 -25.08 -5.45 13.86
C ARG A 2 -25.75 -6.22 12.74
N HIS A 3 -26.58 -5.57 11.93
CA HIS A 3 -27.08 -6.19 10.71
C HIS A 3 -25.87 -6.56 9.84
N PRO A 4 -25.75 -7.82 9.38
CA PRO A 4 -24.75 -8.16 8.40
C PRO A 4 -25.07 -7.35 7.14
N PHE A 5 -24.20 -6.40 6.78
CA PHE A 5 -24.25 -5.82 5.45
C PHE A 5 -24.22 -6.99 4.47
N PRO A 6 -25.19 -7.11 3.55
CA PRO A 6 -25.14 -8.14 2.53
C PRO A 6 -23.85 -7.89 1.76
N SER A 7 -22.86 -8.76 1.95
CA SER A 7 -21.64 -8.73 1.15
C SER A 7 -22.04 -9.23 -0.23
N VAL A 8 -22.61 -8.34 -1.05
CA VAL A 8 -22.85 -8.59 -2.47
C VAL A 8 -21.47 -8.71 -3.08
N PHE A 9 -20.99 -9.95 -3.13
CA PHE A 9 -19.74 -10.27 -3.78
C PHE A 9 -20.05 -10.31 -5.28
N PRO A 10 -19.55 -9.37 -6.10
CA PRO A 10 -20.04 -9.18 -7.47
C PRO A 10 -19.93 -10.43 -8.37
N PHE A 11 -19.00 -11.33 -8.04
CA PHE A 11 -18.83 -12.60 -8.76
C PHE A 11 -19.80 -13.71 -8.29
N ASN A 12 -20.68 -13.46 -7.32
CA ASN A 12 -21.75 -14.42 -6.99
C ASN A 12 -22.84 -14.42 -8.06
N ASP A 13 -23.06 -13.28 -8.72
CA ASP A 13 -24.13 -13.10 -9.70
C ASP A 13 -23.63 -13.37 -11.14
N LEU A 14 -22.31 -13.53 -11.31
CA LEU A 14 -21.69 -13.88 -12.58
C LEU A 14 -21.49 -15.39 -12.72
N PRO A 15 -21.70 -15.95 -13.92
CA PRO A 15 -21.23 -17.29 -14.24
C PRO A 15 -19.74 -17.44 -13.92
N ARG A 16 -19.35 -18.60 -13.39
CA ARG A 16 -18.00 -18.83 -12.85
C ARG A 16 -16.91 -18.65 -13.90
N ASP A 17 -17.17 -19.12 -15.11
CA ASP A 17 -16.35 -18.98 -16.32
C ASP A 17 -16.11 -17.51 -16.68
N ILE A 18 -17.17 -16.68 -16.68
CA ILE A 18 -17.03 -15.22 -16.90
C ILE A 18 -16.15 -14.59 -15.81
N GLY A 19 -16.35 -14.99 -14.55
CA GLY A 19 -15.50 -14.54 -13.45
C GLY A 19 -14.02 -14.90 -13.64
N ILE A 20 -13.73 -16.09 -14.14
CA ILE A 20 -12.37 -16.54 -14.46
C ILE A 20 -11.78 -15.73 -15.63
N LEU A 21 -12.55 -15.52 -16.71
CA LEU A 21 -12.12 -14.72 -17.86
C LEU A 21 -11.76 -13.28 -17.46
N ILE A 22 -12.51 -12.67 -16.52
CA ILE A 22 -12.17 -11.36 -15.96
C ILE A 22 -10.83 -11.42 -15.22
N LEU A 23 -10.62 -12.45 -14.37
CA LEU A 23 -9.38 -12.62 -13.64
C LEU A 23 -8.17 -12.92 -14.54
N GLU A 24 -8.38 -13.53 -15.71
CA GLU A 24 -7.33 -13.74 -16.71
C GLU A 24 -6.85 -12.45 -17.37
N GLN A 25 -7.63 -11.36 -17.28
CA GLN A 25 -7.22 -10.03 -17.75
C GLN A 25 -6.55 -9.19 -16.66
N CYS A 26 -6.54 -9.64 -15.40
CA CYS A 26 -5.94 -8.92 -14.31
C CYS A 26 -4.40 -8.83 -14.42
N SER A 27 -3.83 -7.76 -13.89
CA SER A 27 -2.39 -7.70 -13.60
C SER A 27 -2.05 -8.57 -12.38
N PRO A 28 -0.77 -8.89 -12.14
CA PRO A 28 -0.36 -9.56 -10.91
C PRO A 28 -0.76 -8.77 -9.66
N TYR A 29 -0.73 -7.44 -9.71
CA TYR A 29 -1.16 -6.59 -8.62
C TYR A 29 -2.65 -6.78 -8.30
N ASP A 30 -3.50 -6.77 -9.33
CA ASP A 30 -4.94 -6.87 -9.13
C ASP A 30 -5.30 -8.22 -8.53
N LEU A 31 -4.66 -9.32 -8.97
CA LEU A 31 -4.83 -10.63 -8.36
C LEU A 31 -4.42 -10.64 -6.88
N VAL A 32 -3.33 -9.96 -6.50
CA VAL A 32 -2.93 -9.80 -5.10
C VAL A 32 -4.03 -9.07 -4.32
N GLN A 33 -4.49 -7.92 -4.80
CA GLN A 33 -5.53 -7.14 -4.13
C GLN A 33 -6.84 -7.91 -4.00
N LEU A 34 -7.31 -8.56 -5.07
CA LEU A 34 -8.51 -9.39 -5.08
C LEU A 34 -8.39 -10.58 -4.11
N SER A 35 -7.20 -11.18 -3.99
CA SER A 35 -6.96 -12.23 -2.99
C SER A 35 -6.97 -11.71 -1.54
N ALA A 36 -6.72 -10.41 -1.35
CA ALA A 36 -6.75 -9.77 -0.04
C ALA A 36 -8.19 -9.41 0.40
N THR A 37 -9.08 -9.08 -0.54
CA THR A 37 -10.45 -8.62 -0.24
C THR A 37 -11.41 -9.73 0.18
N SER A 38 -11.23 -10.97 -0.29
CA SER A 38 -12.16 -12.07 0.02
C SER A 38 -11.45 -13.42 0.19
N LYS A 39 -11.80 -14.17 1.25
CA LYS A 39 -11.34 -15.56 1.45
C LYS A 39 -11.75 -16.47 0.27
N ARG A 40 -12.91 -16.21 -0.35
CA ARG A 40 -13.40 -16.98 -1.51
C ARG A 40 -12.54 -16.70 -2.75
N LEU A 41 -12.25 -15.42 -3.04
CA LEU A 41 -11.33 -15.05 -4.13
C LEU A 41 -9.95 -15.62 -3.90
N ARG A 42 -9.43 -15.50 -2.67
CA ARG A 42 -8.16 -16.11 -2.30
C ARG A 42 -8.14 -17.61 -2.60
N LYS A 43 -9.13 -18.37 -2.12
CA LYS A 43 -9.20 -19.81 -2.40
C LYS A 43 -9.29 -20.09 -3.91
N MET A 44 -10.02 -19.27 -4.66
CA MET A 44 -10.14 -19.44 -6.10
C MET A 44 -8.83 -19.16 -6.84
N ILE A 45 -8.21 -18.00 -6.61
CA ILE A 45 -6.98 -17.54 -7.26
C ILE A 45 -5.77 -18.39 -6.81
N LEU A 46 -5.64 -18.67 -5.51
CA LEU A 46 -4.43 -19.28 -4.96
C LEU A 46 -4.43 -20.81 -5.01
N LEU A 47 -5.61 -21.45 -4.85
CA LEU A 47 -5.68 -22.91 -4.67
C LEU A 47 -6.34 -23.63 -5.85
N LYS A 48 -7.30 -23.01 -6.54
CA LYS A 48 -8.03 -23.68 -7.63
C LYS A 48 -7.45 -23.38 -9.00
N HIS A 49 -7.03 -22.14 -9.23
CA HIS A 49 -6.69 -21.64 -10.56
C HIS A 49 -5.30 -21.00 -10.58
N VAL A 50 -4.28 -21.77 -10.19
CA VAL A 50 -2.89 -21.29 -10.08
C VAL A 50 -2.37 -20.73 -11.41
N TYR A 51 -2.87 -21.25 -12.55
CA TYR A 51 -2.51 -20.78 -13.88
C TYR A 51 -2.85 -19.30 -14.13
N LEU A 52 -3.77 -18.69 -13.35
CA LEU A 52 -4.08 -17.26 -13.42
C LEU A 52 -2.83 -16.39 -13.21
N TRP A 53 -1.87 -16.85 -12.40
CA TRP A 53 -0.59 -16.14 -12.22
C TRP A 53 0.27 -16.13 -13.48
N ASN A 54 0.31 -17.25 -14.22
CA ASN A 54 0.99 -17.30 -15.51
C ASN A 54 0.34 -16.33 -16.49
N ARG A 55 -0.99 -16.26 -16.49
CA ARG A 55 -1.71 -15.34 -17.37
C ARG A 55 -1.50 -13.87 -16.99
N ALA A 56 -1.56 -13.56 -15.70
CA ALA A 56 -1.28 -12.22 -15.18
C ALA A 56 0.16 -11.77 -15.47
N ARG A 57 1.15 -12.67 -15.40
CA ARG A 57 2.52 -12.40 -15.85
C ARG A 57 2.57 -12.06 -17.33
N ALA A 58 1.96 -12.89 -18.18
CA ALA A 58 1.89 -12.65 -19.61
C ALA A 58 1.20 -11.31 -19.95
N ASN A 59 0.26 -10.84 -19.12
CA ASN A 59 -0.40 -9.55 -19.31
C ASN A 59 0.56 -8.36 -19.15
N LEU A 60 1.63 -8.48 -18.35
CA LEU A 60 2.67 -7.46 -18.27
C LEU A 60 3.52 -7.40 -19.55
N GLU A 61 3.72 -8.56 -20.20
CA GLU A 61 4.51 -8.69 -21.44
C GLU A 61 3.76 -8.17 -22.69
N ARG A 62 2.41 -8.16 -22.67
CA ARG A 62 1.56 -7.66 -23.78
C ARG A 62 1.85 -6.23 -24.21
N SER A 63 2.50 -5.45 -23.34
CA SER A 63 2.91 -4.06 -23.57
C SER A 63 3.95 -3.88 -24.70
N GLY A 64 4.36 -4.97 -25.36
CA GLY A 64 5.33 -4.96 -26.45
C GLY A 64 6.78 -4.94 -25.95
N ILE A 65 6.99 -5.28 -24.68
CA ILE A 65 8.30 -5.25 -24.04
C ILE A 65 8.61 -6.66 -23.59
N SER A 66 9.78 -7.14 -23.97
CA SER A 66 10.32 -8.44 -23.57
C SER A 66 10.80 -8.41 -22.10
N LEU A 67 9.92 -7.98 -21.19
CA LEU A 67 10.15 -7.91 -19.75
C LEU A 67 9.65 -9.22 -19.11
N THR A 68 10.44 -10.28 -19.25
CA THR A 68 10.07 -11.56 -18.63
C THR A 68 10.30 -11.49 -17.13
N LEU A 69 9.22 -11.53 -16.34
CA LEU A 69 9.31 -11.56 -14.90
C LEU A 69 9.97 -12.89 -14.46
N PRO A 70 11.04 -12.85 -13.64
CA PRO A 70 11.65 -14.07 -13.13
C PRO A 70 10.62 -14.99 -12.44
N PRO A 71 10.70 -16.31 -12.64
CA PRO A 71 9.74 -17.23 -12.01
C PRO A 71 9.88 -17.22 -10.49
N CYS A 72 8.81 -17.58 -9.79
CA CYS A 72 8.86 -17.76 -8.34
C CYS A 72 9.88 -18.87 -8.01
N PRO A 73 10.90 -18.61 -7.17
CA PRO A 73 11.92 -19.60 -6.86
C PRO A 73 11.31 -20.80 -6.12
N GLN A 74 11.72 -22.00 -6.51
CA GLN A 74 11.37 -23.24 -5.83
C GLN A 74 12.46 -23.54 -4.81
N VAL A 75 12.14 -23.39 -3.52
CA VAL A 75 13.13 -23.52 -2.43
C VAL A 75 12.75 -24.65 -1.46
N PRO A 76 13.73 -25.46 -1.00
CA PRO A 76 13.49 -26.57 -0.08
C PRO A 76 13.17 -26.12 1.36
N ALA A 77 13.66 -24.96 1.79
CA ALA A 77 13.34 -24.43 3.11
C ALA A 77 11.85 -24.11 3.22
N SER A 78 11.20 -24.77 4.19
CA SER A 78 9.76 -24.76 4.35
C SER A 78 9.27 -23.40 4.85
N GLY A 79 8.83 -22.52 3.94
CA GLY A 79 8.40 -21.19 4.34
C GLY A 79 7.88 -20.27 3.24
N ASN A 80 6.84 -20.68 2.52
CA ASN A 80 5.92 -19.76 1.83
C ASN A 80 6.46 -18.94 0.65
N PHE A 81 7.37 -19.47 -0.18
CA PHE A 81 7.48 -18.96 -1.56
C PHE A 81 6.35 -19.55 -2.42
N SER A 82 5.14 -19.06 -2.18
CA SER A 82 4.01 -19.26 -3.10
C SER A 82 4.05 -18.16 -4.15
N GLU A 83 3.46 -18.43 -5.32
CA GLU A 83 3.28 -17.42 -6.37
C GLU A 83 2.58 -16.16 -5.85
N THR A 84 1.64 -16.32 -4.92
CA THR A 84 0.96 -15.19 -4.27
C THR A 84 1.89 -14.40 -3.38
N ALA A 85 2.68 -15.08 -2.54
CA ALA A 85 3.64 -14.40 -1.68
C ALA A 85 4.69 -13.67 -2.54
N TYR A 86 5.09 -14.27 -3.66
CA TYR A 86 6.01 -13.67 -4.62
C TYR A 86 5.42 -12.45 -5.32
N ALA A 87 4.19 -12.55 -5.86
CA ALA A 87 3.50 -11.42 -6.46
C ALA A 87 3.21 -10.30 -5.45
N THR A 88 2.84 -10.64 -4.21
CA THR A 88 2.67 -9.67 -3.12
C THR A 88 4.00 -9.01 -2.79
N PHE A 89 5.08 -9.79 -2.73
CA PHE A 89 6.43 -9.31 -2.49
C PHE A 89 6.93 -8.36 -3.59
N LEU A 90 6.49 -8.49 -4.83
CA LEU A 90 6.85 -7.56 -5.90
C LEU A 90 5.88 -6.37 -5.95
N PHE A 91 4.60 -6.66 -6.16
CA PHE A 91 3.59 -5.66 -6.52
C PHE A 91 2.73 -5.18 -5.34
N GLY A 92 2.55 -5.98 -4.30
CA GLY A 92 1.67 -5.67 -3.16
C GLY A 92 2.09 -4.48 -2.30
N GLY A 93 3.24 -3.86 -2.59
CA GLY A 93 3.85 -2.84 -1.76
C GLY A 93 4.36 -3.42 -0.44
N GLY A 94 4.52 -2.57 0.57
CA GLY A 94 4.93 -3.00 1.90
C GLY A 94 5.31 -1.83 2.78
N MET A 95 6.00 -2.14 3.87
CA MET A 95 6.54 -1.14 4.79
C MET A 95 8.00 -0.88 4.46
N CYS A 96 8.43 0.38 4.59
CA CYS A 96 9.85 0.74 4.52
C CYS A 96 10.62 0.04 5.65
N THR A 97 11.70 -0.66 5.34
CA THR A 97 12.52 -1.38 6.33
C THR A 97 13.09 -0.43 7.39
N GLN A 98 13.42 0.81 7.00
CA GLN A 98 14.04 1.80 7.89
C GLN A 98 13.03 2.53 8.77
N CYS A 99 11.98 3.11 8.17
CA CYS A 99 11.09 4.05 8.87
C CYS A 99 9.67 3.54 9.03
N THR A 100 9.39 2.30 8.60
CA THR A 100 8.07 1.63 8.66
C THR A 100 6.94 2.33 7.90
N LYS A 101 7.20 3.42 7.16
CA LYS A 101 6.15 4.06 6.35
C LYS A 101 5.72 3.14 5.19
N PRO A 102 4.41 3.10 4.84
CA PRO A 102 3.94 2.38 3.67
C PRO A 102 4.63 2.85 2.39
N THR A 103 4.92 1.92 1.47
CA THR A 103 5.50 2.21 0.17
C THR A 103 5.06 1.21 -0.89
N ALA A 104 4.78 1.71 -2.10
CA ALA A 104 4.50 0.90 -3.28
C ALA A 104 5.76 0.61 -4.12
N ARG A 105 6.92 1.16 -3.74
CA ARG A 105 8.18 1.01 -4.49
C ARG A 105 8.72 -0.40 -4.37
N LEU A 106 9.22 -0.96 -5.47
CA LEU A 106 9.90 -2.26 -5.48
C LEU A 106 10.99 -2.37 -4.38
N PRO A 107 11.28 -3.59 -3.91
CA PRO A 107 12.42 -3.84 -3.02
C PRO A 107 13.70 -3.23 -3.57
N CYS A 108 14.48 -2.57 -2.71
CA CYS A 108 15.79 -2.02 -3.08
C CYS A 108 16.92 -3.04 -2.88
N ILE A 109 16.68 -4.11 -2.12
CA ILE A 109 17.54 -5.28 -1.99
C ILE A 109 16.61 -6.51 -1.98
N PHE A 110 16.45 -7.16 -3.13
CA PHE A 110 15.49 -8.27 -3.27
C PHE A 110 15.79 -9.45 -2.35
N LEU A 111 17.07 -9.81 -2.21
CA LEU A 111 17.51 -10.92 -1.38
C LEU A 111 17.05 -10.78 0.09
N PHE A 112 17.16 -9.58 0.65
CA PHE A 112 16.73 -9.27 2.03
C PHE A 112 15.27 -8.80 2.11
N ARG A 113 14.58 -8.75 0.97
CA ARG A 113 13.21 -8.23 0.85
C ARG A 113 13.04 -6.80 1.37
N SER A 114 14.10 -6.00 1.35
CA SER A 114 14.11 -4.66 1.93
C SER A 114 13.51 -3.63 0.99
N ARG A 115 12.65 -2.75 1.53
CA ARG A 115 11.99 -1.66 0.79
C ARG A 115 12.36 -0.31 1.39
N ALA A 116 12.48 0.70 0.52
CA ALA A 116 12.79 2.07 0.92
C ALA A 116 11.73 3.06 0.40
N CYS A 117 11.09 3.81 1.28
CA CYS A 117 10.11 4.83 0.86
C CYS A 117 10.77 6.10 0.28
N SER A 118 12.08 6.30 0.51
CA SER A 118 12.83 7.48 0.07
C SER A 118 14.28 7.12 -0.25
N ARG A 119 15.00 8.02 -0.95
CA ARG A 119 16.44 7.86 -1.23
C ARG A 119 17.25 7.80 0.07
N ARG A 120 16.92 8.64 1.06
CA ARG A 120 17.57 8.63 2.37
C ARG A 120 17.42 7.28 3.06
N CYS A 121 16.20 6.75 3.17
CA CYS A 121 15.97 5.44 3.76
C CYS A 121 16.70 4.31 3.00
N LYS A 122 16.84 4.42 1.67
CA LYS A 122 17.62 3.44 0.88
C LYS A 122 19.09 3.45 1.31
N LEU A 123 19.69 4.62 1.46
CA LEU A 123 21.07 4.76 1.94
C LEU A 123 21.22 4.22 3.36
N ASP A 124 20.30 4.57 4.26
CA ASP A 124 20.31 4.09 5.65
C ASP A 124 20.22 2.55 5.72
N ILE A 125 19.39 1.92 4.88
CA ILE A 125 19.28 0.45 4.81
C ILE A 125 20.61 -0.18 4.38
N ILE A 126 21.27 0.40 3.36
CA ILE A 126 22.55 -0.11 2.85
C ILE A 126 23.64 0.08 3.90
N SER A 127 23.69 1.21 4.60
CA SER A 127 24.68 1.47 5.66
C SER A 127 24.48 0.60 6.90
N ASN A 128 23.26 0.11 7.14
CA ASN A 128 22.93 -0.76 8.26
C ASN A 128 23.16 -2.25 7.97
N LEU A 129 23.66 -2.60 6.79
CA LEU A 129 24.07 -3.97 6.51
C LEU A 129 25.28 -4.34 7.37
N ALA A 130 25.21 -5.52 7.98
CA ALA A 130 26.27 -6.03 8.82
C ALA A 130 27.32 -6.72 7.94
N VAL A 131 28.54 -6.19 7.92
CA VAL A 131 29.66 -6.83 7.25
C VAL A 131 30.25 -7.87 8.18
N ASP A 132 30.37 -9.09 7.66
CA ASP A 132 30.83 -10.25 8.41
C ASP A 132 32.35 -10.31 8.52
N TRP A 133 32.90 -9.45 9.37
CA TRP A 133 34.34 -9.42 9.66
C TRP A 133 34.82 -10.62 10.48
N ILE A 134 33.90 -11.32 11.15
CA ILE A 134 34.20 -12.42 12.09
C ILE A 134 33.87 -13.81 11.50
N GLN A 135 33.52 -13.87 10.22
CA GLN A 135 33.19 -15.11 9.51
C GLN A 135 32.07 -15.90 10.22
N ILE A 136 30.95 -15.25 10.56
CA ILE A 136 29.76 -15.90 11.13
C ILE A 136 29.28 -17.07 10.28
N GLN A 137 29.48 -17.00 8.96
CA GLN A 137 29.16 -18.09 8.05
C GLN A 137 29.98 -19.37 8.33
N ASP A 138 31.20 -19.23 8.82
CA ASP A 138 32.11 -20.36 9.01
C ASP A 138 32.03 -20.86 10.45
N THR A 139 31.77 -19.95 11.39
CA THR A 139 31.76 -20.20 12.83
C THR A 139 30.40 -20.62 13.41
N THR A 140 29.30 -20.39 12.70
CA THR A 140 27.95 -20.70 13.21
C THR A 140 27.10 -21.49 12.21
N PRO A 141 26.33 -22.51 12.66
CA PRO A 141 25.46 -23.28 11.77
C PRO A 141 24.40 -22.40 11.07
N TRP A 142 23.87 -21.41 11.79
CA TRP A 142 22.84 -20.51 11.25
C TRP A 142 23.41 -19.49 10.27
N GLY A 143 24.68 -19.08 10.41
CA GLY A 143 25.31 -18.12 9.50
C GLY A 143 25.37 -18.61 8.05
N ARG A 144 25.58 -19.92 7.83
CA ARG A 144 25.54 -20.54 6.49
C ARG A 144 24.15 -20.48 5.85
N SER A 145 23.13 -20.55 6.69
CA SER A 145 21.72 -20.59 6.27
C SER A 145 21.13 -19.20 5.96
N LEU A 146 21.84 -18.12 6.29
CA LEU A 146 21.37 -16.76 6.08
C LEU A 146 21.62 -16.29 4.64
N PRO A 147 20.64 -15.59 4.02
CA PRO A 147 20.89 -14.86 2.79
C PRO A 147 21.99 -13.82 2.99
N LYS A 148 22.91 -13.72 2.03
CA LYS A 148 24.11 -12.87 2.11
C LYS A 148 24.54 -12.37 0.75
N ILE A 149 25.17 -11.20 0.70
CA ILE A 149 25.66 -10.57 -0.54
C ILE A 149 27.17 -10.41 -0.43
N PRO A 150 27.96 -10.73 -1.47
CA PRO A 150 29.40 -10.42 -1.48
C PRO A 150 29.62 -8.91 -1.29
N TYR A 151 30.46 -8.54 -0.33
CA TYR A 151 30.74 -7.15 0.00
C TYR A 151 32.12 -6.71 -0.52
N GLN A 152 33.18 -7.40 -0.11
CA GLN A 152 34.55 -7.08 -0.50
C GLN A 152 35.45 -8.32 -0.44
N VAL A 153 36.52 -8.33 -1.25
CA VAL A 153 37.60 -9.31 -1.15
C VAL A 153 38.83 -8.63 -0.54
N VAL A 154 39.33 -9.14 0.59
CA VAL A 154 40.56 -8.63 1.23
C VAL A 154 41.49 -9.82 1.47
N ALA A 155 42.71 -9.75 0.92
CA ALA A 155 43.70 -10.83 1.01
C ALA A 155 43.17 -12.22 0.57
N GLY A 156 42.33 -12.26 -0.48
CA GLY A 156 41.73 -13.50 -0.98
C GLY A 156 40.51 -14.00 -0.18
N VAL A 157 40.16 -13.36 0.92
CA VAL A 157 38.97 -13.69 1.73
C VAL A 157 37.78 -12.84 1.28
N VAL A 158 36.66 -13.49 0.97
CA VAL A 158 35.40 -12.82 0.62
C VAL A 158 34.62 -12.51 1.89
N TYR A 159 34.37 -11.23 2.13
CA TYR A 159 33.49 -10.74 3.19
C TYR A 159 32.07 -10.59 2.65
N TYR A 160 31.10 -10.92 3.48
CA TYR A 160 29.69 -10.88 3.13
C TYR A 160 28.95 -9.82 3.93
N ALA A 161 27.96 -9.20 3.30
CA ALA A 161 26.99 -8.34 3.96
C ALA A 161 25.71 -9.13 4.26
N PHE A 162 25.18 -8.94 5.47
CA PHE A 162 23.96 -9.55 5.97
C PHE A 162 22.96 -8.48 6.40
N ASP A 163 21.67 -8.83 6.42
CA ASP A 163 20.69 -8.07 7.18
C ASP A 163 20.93 -8.28 8.68
N TRP A 164 21.28 -7.21 9.40
CA TRP A 164 21.51 -7.25 10.85
C TRP A 164 20.31 -7.84 11.60
N LYS A 165 19.07 -7.52 11.16
CA LYS A 165 17.86 -8.05 11.79
C LYS A 165 17.76 -9.57 11.59
N ALA A 166 18.16 -10.07 10.43
CA ALA A 166 18.17 -11.51 10.16
C ALA A 166 19.19 -12.25 11.05
N ILE A 167 20.37 -11.65 11.30
CA ILE A 167 21.35 -12.18 12.26
C ILE A 167 20.74 -12.29 13.66
N GLN A 168 20.11 -11.21 14.16
CA GLN A 168 19.52 -11.21 15.50
C GLN A 168 18.39 -12.25 15.63
N LEU A 169 17.54 -12.35 14.60
CA LEU A 169 16.45 -13.34 14.57
C LEU A 169 16.98 -14.78 14.52
N ALA A 170 18.04 -15.05 13.74
CA ALA A 170 18.63 -16.39 13.67
C ALA A 170 19.31 -16.80 14.98
N ARG A 171 19.98 -15.86 15.66
CA ARG A 171 20.54 -16.09 17.00
C ARG A 171 19.43 -16.42 18.00
N GLN A 172 18.37 -15.62 18.02
CA GLN A 172 17.22 -15.87 18.90
C GLN A 172 16.56 -17.24 18.61
N GLU A 173 16.32 -17.59 17.34
CA GLU A 173 15.75 -18.91 16.97
C GLU A 173 16.66 -20.05 17.45
N HIS A 174 17.97 -19.88 17.36
CA HIS A 174 18.96 -20.85 17.83
C HIS A 174 18.94 -21.02 19.36
N ASP A 175 18.97 -19.92 20.10
CA ASP A 175 18.94 -19.92 21.57
C ASP A 175 17.63 -20.52 22.09
N GLU A 176 16.50 -20.19 21.47
CA GLU A 176 15.19 -20.79 21.77
C GLU A 176 15.18 -22.31 21.53
N ALA A 177 15.81 -22.79 20.46
CA ALA A 177 15.91 -24.22 20.17
C ALA A 177 16.84 -24.96 21.13
N ILE A 178 17.93 -24.34 21.58
CA ILE A 178 18.79 -24.88 22.65
C ILE A 178 17.99 -25.00 23.95
N ALA A 179 17.35 -23.92 24.39
CA ALA A 179 16.56 -23.90 25.63
C ALA A 179 15.49 -24.99 25.61
N ARG A 180 14.78 -25.15 24.47
CA ARG A 180 13.77 -26.20 24.32
C ARG A 180 14.36 -27.61 24.38
N THR A 181 15.55 -27.82 23.81
CA THR A 181 16.24 -29.12 23.86
C THR A 181 16.62 -29.47 25.31
N CYS A 182 16.94 -28.47 26.12
CA CYS A 182 17.18 -28.61 27.56
C CYS A 182 15.88 -28.73 28.40
N GLY A 183 14.72 -28.86 27.77
CA GLY A 183 13.44 -29.03 28.47
C GLY A 183 12.77 -27.74 28.95
N ALA A 184 13.28 -26.57 28.57
CA ALA A 184 12.63 -25.30 28.92
C ALA A 184 11.24 -25.21 28.27
N ALA A 185 10.27 -24.71 29.03
CA ALA A 185 8.94 -24.42 28.51
C ALA A 185 9.02 -23.30 27.44
N PRO A 186 8.21 -23.35 26.37
CA PRO A 186 8.26 -22.32 25.35
C PRO A 186 7.79 -20.97 25.91
N THR A 187 8.60 -19.92 25.77
CA THR A 187 8.23 -18.55 26.13
C THR A 187 7.33 -17.94 25.04
N PRO A 188 6.09 -17.53 25.36
CA PRO A 188 5.27 -16.72 24.46
C PRO A 188 5.68 -15.24 24.53
N PRO A 189 5.46 -14.44 23.46
CA PRO A 189 4.95 -14.80 22.14
C PRO A 189 6.02 -15.44 21.24
N LYS A 190 5.63 -16.45 20.45
CA LYS A 190 6.57 -17.15 19.55
C LYS A 190 6.76 -16.39 18.24
N LEU A 191 7.98 -15.95 17.97
CA LEU A 191 8.37 -15.45 16.64
C LEU A 191 8.56 -16.59 15.63
N PHE A 192 8.97 -17.77 16.11
CA PHE A 192 9.32 -18.91 15.27
C PHE A 192 8.47 -20.13 15.58
N ARG A 193 8.38 -21.06 14.61
CA ARG A 193 7.90 -22.41 14.90
C ARG A 193 8.85 -23.02 15.92
N SER A 194 8.31 -23.39 17.07
CA SER A 194 9.09 -24.05 18.12
C SER A 194 9.71 -25.33 17.56
N ARG A 195 11.04 -25.47 17.69
CA ARG A 195 11.85 -26.61 17.25
C ARG A 195 12.84 -27.01 18.33
N THR A 196 13.24 -28.27 18.37
CA THR A 196 14.46 -28.68 19.09
C THR A 196 15.69 -28.27 18.29
N ARG A 197 16.88 -28.34 18.88
CA ARG A 197 18.15 -28.03 18.21
C ARG A 197 18.33 -28.87 16.94
N HIS A 198 18.13 -30.18 17.03
CA HIS A 198 18.23 -31.09 15.89
C HIS A 198 17.26 -30.71 14.75
N GLN A 199 16.00 -30.44 15.08
CA GLN A 199 15.00 -30.00 14.09
C GLN A 199 15.35 -28.66 13.44
N LEU A 200 16.03 -27.78 14.17
CA LEU A 200 16.48 -26.50 13.64
C LEU A 200 17.72 -26.67 12.75
N GLU A 201 18.64 -27.57 13.10
CA GLU A 201 19.80 -27.91 12.26
C GLU A 201 19.36 -28.50 10.90
N GLU A 202 18.38 -29.40 10.89
CA GLU A 202 17.75 -29.90 9.64
C GLU A 202 17.15 -28.76 8.80
N GLU A 203 16.52 -27.78 9.45
CA GLU A 203 15.96 -26.62 8.76
C GLU A 203 17.07 -25.69 8.23
N TYR A 204 18.18 -25.54 8.95
CA TYR A 204 19.34 -24.78 8.47
C TYR A 204 19.94 -25.39 7.21
N THR A 205 20.05 -26.72 7.12
CA THR A 205 20.49 -27.40 5.90
C THR A 205 19.58 -27.07 4.71
N LYS A 206 18.26 -27.07 4.91
CA LYS A 206 17.30 -26.69 3.84
C LYS A 206 17.44 -25.22 3.44
N ARG A 207 17.65 -24.33 4.42
CA ARG A 207 17.86 -22.89 4.17
C ARG A 207 19.15 -22.63 3.42
N GLU A 208 20.24 -23.27 3.81
CA GLU A 208 21.53 -23.21 3.11
C GLU A 208 21.41 -23.64 1.65
N GLN A 209 20.71 -24.75 1.37
CA GLN A 209 20.40 -25.19 0.00
C GLN A 209 19.53 -24.18 -0.78
N SER A 210 18.73 -23.38 -0.08
CA SER A 210 17.87 -22.36 -0.69
C SER A 210 18.63 -21.07 -1.02
N VAL A 211 19.72 -20.75 -0.31
CA VAL A 211 20.50 -19.51 -0.50
C VAL A 211 20.93 -19.28 -1.96
N PRO A 212 21.57 -20.22 -2.68
CA PRO A 212 21.99 -19.98 -4.07
C PRO A 212 20.81 -19.71 -5.00
N ILE A 213 19.68 -20.39 -4.80
CA ILE A 213 18.45 -20.19 -5.59
C ILE A 213 17.89 -18.77 -5.37
N LEU A 214 17.86 -18.33 -4.11
CA LEU A 214 17.39 -16.99 -3.75
C LEU A 214 18.32 -15.89 -4.26
N LEU A 215 19.64 -16.13 -4.24
CA LEU A 215 20.63 -15.19 -4.77
C LEU A 215 20.47 -15.03 -6.28
N GLN A 216 20.38 -16.14 -7.02
CA GLN A 216 20.14 -16.13 -8.47
C GLN A 216 18.83 -15.40 -8.81
N ASN A 217 17.74 -15.67 -8.07
CA ASN A 217 16.47 -14.98 -8.28
C ASN A 217 16.57 -13.48 -7.98
N ALA A 218 17.30 -13.09 -6.93
CA ALA A 218 17.50 -11.68 -6.61
C ALA A 218 18.30 -10.93 -7.69
N GLU A 219 19.32 -11.57 -8.29
CA GLU A 219 20.08 -11.02 -9.41
C GLU A 219 19.17 -10.81 -10.64
N GLN A 220 18.40 -11.82 -11.01
CA GLN A 220 17.43 -11.72 -12.10
C GLN A 220 16.39 -10.61 -11.84
N LEU A 221 15.89 -10.50 -10.61
CA LEU A 221 14.96 -9.45 -10.22
C LEU A 221 15.58 -8.06 -10.24
N ASN A 222 16.87 -7.90 -9.93
CA ASN A 222 17.55 -6.62 -10.03
C ASN A 222 17.63 -6.14 -11.48
N LEU A 223 17.96 -7.04 -12.42
CA LEU A 223 17.97 -6.74 -13.85
C LEU A 223 16.56 -6.38 -14.34
N TRP A 224 15.59 -7.24 -14.05
CA TRP A 224 14.18 -7.00 -14.40
C TRP A 224 13.65 -5.69 -13.82
N ALA A 225 13.96 -5.36 -12.56
CA ALA A 225 13.45 -4.16 -11.90
C ALA A 225 13.97 -2.86 -12.54
N ALA A 226 15.22 -2.85 -13.02
CA ALA A 226 15.77 -1.72 -13.74
C ALA A 226 14.98 -1.47 -15.04
N GLU A 227 14.82 -2.52 -15.86
CA GLU A 227 14.05 -2.45 -17.10
C GLU A 227 12.58 -2.08 -16.86
N TYR A 228 11.96 -2.65 -15.83
CA TYR A 228 10.58 -2.36 -15.45
C TYR A 228 10.41 -0.90 -15.02
N CYS A 229 11.35 -0.35 -14.25
CA CYS A 229 11.30 1.05 -13.84
C CYS A 229 11.53 2.01 -15.01
N ASP A 230 12.39 1.64 -15.96
CA ASP A 230 12.59 2.39 -17.20
C ASP A 230 11.33 2.43 -18.04
N GLU A 231 10.68 1.28 -18.21
CA GLU A 231 9.43 1.25 -18.94
C GLU A 231 8.34 2.03 -18.21
N GLN A 232 8.17 1.82 -16.91
CA GLN A 232 7.16 2.53 -16.14
C GLN A 232 7.28 4.05 -16.32
N ARG A 233 8.51 4.57 -16.41
CA ARG A 233 8.75 5.99 -16.76
C ARG A 233 8.29 6.32 -18.18
N ARG A 234 8.60 5.49 -19.18
CA ARG A 234 8.16 5.69 -20.57
C ARG A 234 6.64 5.70 -20.69
N VAL A 235 5.96 4.70 -20.13
CA VAL A 235 4.48 4.60 -20.09
C VAL A 235 3.88 5.80 -19.38
N TYR A 236 4.44 6.21 -18.23
CA TYR A 236 4.02 7.43 -17.53
C TYR A 236 4.04 8.66 -18.44
N TYR A 237 5.13 8.86 -19.19
CA TYR A 237 5.23 10.01 -20.11
C TYR A 237 4.30 9.89 -21.31
N ARG A 238 4.09 8.68 -21.87
CA ARG A 238 3.12 8.43 -22.94
C ARG A 238 1.70 8.78 -22.48
N ASN A 239 1.30 8.25 -21.32
CA ASN A 239 0.01 8.50 -20.70
C ASN A 239 -0.20 9.98 -20.36
N LEU A 240 0.84 10.66 -19.85
CA LEU A 240 0.77 12.10 -19.57
C LEU A 240 0.57 12.92 -20.85
N LYS A 241 1.30 12.60 -21.93
CA LYS A 241 1.15 13.26 -23.23
C LYS A 241 -0.24 13.00 -23.84
N PHE A 242 -0.73 11.77 -23.76
CA PHE A 242 -2.08 11.41 -24.17
C PHE A 242 -3.11 12.27 -23.41
N LEU A 243 -3.00 12.31 -22.08
CA LEU A 243 -3.90 13.08 -21.22
C LEU A 243 -3.91 14.57 -21.59
N GLN A 244 -2.73 15.17 -21.77
CA GLN A 244 -2.60 16.58 -22.16
C GLN A 244 -3.35 16.89 -23.46
N ARG A 245 -3.32 15.97 -24.43
CA ARG A 245 -4.05 16.12 -25.70
C ARG A 245 -5.57 16.03 -25.49
N VAL A 246 -6.05 14.95 -24.85
CA VAL A 246 -7.50 14.73 -24.72
C VAL A 246 -8.18 15.73 -23.80
N VAL A 247 -7.50 16.19 -22.75
CA VAL A 247 -8.04 17.22 -21.83
C VAL A 247 -8.14 18.57 -22.53
N LYS A 248 -7.12 18.96 -23.31
CA LYS A 248 -7.14 20.22 -24.07
C LYS A 248 -8.30 20.25 -25.08
N LEU A 249 -8.65 19.10 -25.67
CA LEU A 249 -9.78 18.97 -26.57
C LEU A 249 -11.14 18.99 -25.84
N ALA A 250 -11.21 18.41 -24.64
CA ALA A 250 -12.44 18.33 -23.87
C ALA A 250 -12.81 19.65 -23.18
N ASP A 251 -11.85 20.31 -22.51
CA ASP A 251 -12.03 21.63 -21.89
C ASP A 251 -10.67 22.37 -21.81
N PRO A 252 -10.45 23.42 -22.61
CA PRO A 252 -9.20 24.19 -22.59
C PRO A 252 -8.87 24.85 -21.25
N LYS A 253 -9.85 25.00 -20.33
CA LYS A 253 -9.64 25.63 -19.01
C LYS A 253 -9.12 24.65 -17.97
N ILE A 254 -9.22 23.35 -18.22
CA ILE A 254 -8.78 22.31 -17.31
C ILE A 254 -7.37 21.85 -17.70
N SER A 255 -6.45 21.87 -16.74
CA SER A 255 -5.09 21.36 -16.96
C SER A 255 -4.99 19.86 -16.69
N ALA A 256 -4.13 19.15 -17.40
CA ALA A 256 -3.84 17.73 -17.15
C ALA A 256 -3.40 17.45 -15.70
N SER A 257 -2.73 18.41 -15.05
CA SER A 257 -2.33 18.31 -13.63
C SER A 257 -3.54 18.29 -12.69
N GLN A 258 -4.58 19.10 -12.96
CA GLN A 258 -5.82 19.04 -12.20
C GLN A 258 -6.50 17.68 -12.39
N VAL A 259 -6.53 17.17 -13.62
CA VAL A 259 -7.11 15.86 -13.91
C VAL A 259 -6.40 14.73 -13.16
N ILE A 260 -5.07 14.70 -13.14
CA ILE A 260 -4.30 13.69 -12.39
C ILE A 260 -4.56 13.77 -10.87
N LYS A 261 -4.87 14.95 -10.34
CA LYS A 261 -5.22 15.15 -8.92
C LYS A 261 -6.64 14.73 -8.58
N SER A 262 -7.52 14.54 -9.58
CA SER A 262 -8.85 13.95 -9.35
C SER A 262 -8.69 12.54 -8.80
N GLN A 263 -9.59 12.12 -7.91
CA GLN A 263 -9.49 10.82 -7.27
C GLN A 263 -9.69 9.70 -8.29
N VAL A 264 -10.72 9.83 -9.13
CA VAL A 264 -11.04 8.83 -10.16
C VAL A 264 -9.89 8.68 -11.15
N PHE A 265 -9.42 9.78 -11.76
CA PHE A 265 -8.37 9.67 -12.77
C PHE A 265 -7.00 9.35 -12.17
N GLY A 266 -6.70 9.83 -10.96
CA GLY A 266 -5.46 9.48 -10.26
C GLY A 266 -5.32 7.97 -10.06
N LEU A 267 -6.40 7.28 -9.70
CA LEU A 267 -6.44 5.82 -9.58
C LEU A 267 -6.24 5.11 -10.92
N ILE A 268 -6.95 5.55 -11.97
CA ILE A 268 -6.82 5.00 -13.34
C ILE A 268 -5.38 5.18 -13.84
N PHE A 269 -4.87 6.40 -13.76
CA PHE A 269 -3.53 6.75 -14.21
C PHE A 269 -2.46 5.94 -13.45
N SER A 270 -2.62 5.77 -12.14
CA SER A 270 -1.72 4.93 -11.35
C SER A 270 -1.80 3.46 -11.74
N ALA A 271 -2.99 2.92 -12.03
CA ALA A 271 -3.18 1.52 -12.41
C ALA A 271 -2.52 1.22 -13.76
N PHE A 272 -2.81 2.03 -14.79
CA PHE A 272 -2.23 1.86 -16.12
C PHE A 272 -0.69 1.97 -16.12
N ASN A 273 -0.13 2.94 -15.39
CA ASN A 273 1.33 3.07 -15.27
C ASN A 273 1.99 1.92 -14.49
N ARG A 274 1.28 1.35 -13.51
CA ARG A 274 1.75 0.17 -12.77
C ARG A 274 1.74 -1.06 -13.68
N ASP A 275 0.71 -1.20 -14.50
CA ASP A 275 0.53 -2.38 -15.35
C ASP A 275 1.21 -2.24 -16.73
N LEU A 276 2.00 -1.17 -16.91
CA LEU A 276 2.74 -0.83 -18.13
C LEU A 276 1.84 -0.65 -19.37
N GLN A 277 0.60 -0.22 -19.17
CA GLN A 277 -0.38 -0.04 -20.24
C GLN A 277 -0.57 1.44 -20.62
N ASP A 278 -0.79 1.67 -21.91
CA ASP A 278 -1.20 2.98 -22.41
C ASP A 278 -2.70 3.20 -22.17
N ILE A 279 -3.06 4.38 -21.70
CA ILE A 279 -4.45 4.82 -21.56
C ILE A 279 -4.99 5.12 -22.96
N THR A 280 -6.13 4.51 -23.29
CA THR A 280 -6.78 4.69 -24.60
C THR A 280 -7.87 5.75 -24.55
N LEU A 281 -8.34 6.17 -25.74
CA LEU A 281 -9.48 7.08 -25.86
C LEU A 281 -10.74 6.51 -25.23
N THR A 282 -10.98 5.19 -25.37
CA THR A 282 -12.14 4.51 -24.79
C THR A 282 -12.12 4.57 -23.26
N VAL A 283 -10.96 4.34 -22.64
CA VAL A 283 -10.80 4.46 -21.17
C VAL A 283 -11.09 5.89 -20.72
N TRP A 284 -10.56 6.88 -21.44
CA TRP A 284 -10.85 8.29 -21.16
C TRP A 284 -12.35 8.59 -21.27
N GLN A 285 -12.99 8.23 -22.38
CA GLN A 285 -14.42 8.48 -22.62
C GLN A 285 -15.32 7.84 -21.55
N HIS A 286 -14.98 6.63 -21.10
CA HIS A 286 -15.74 5.94 -20.07
C HIS A 286 -15.71 6.69 -18.72
N HIS A 287 -14.59 7.32 -18.38
CA HIS A 287 -14.40 7.96 -17.07
C HIS A 287 -14.49 9.49 -17.10
N CYS A 288 -14.50 10.14 -18.27
CA CYS A 288 -14.38 11.59 -18.37
C CYS A 288 -15.51 12.31 -17.63
N SER A 289 -16.75 11.82 -17.69
CA SER A 289 -17.89 12.46 -17.00
C SER A 289 -17.70 12.51 -15.48
N ALA A 290 -17.26 11.40 -14.88
CA ALA A 290 -16.99 11.32 -13.44
C ALA A 290 -15.84 12.27 -13.05
N VAL A 291 -14.77 12.25 -13.83
CA VAL A 291 -13.60 13.12 -13.63
C VAL A 291 -13.99 14.59 -13.75
N MET A 292 -14.75 14.97 -14.78
CA MET A 292 -15.22 16.35 -14.95
C MET A 292 -16.18 16.75 -13.82
N THR A 293 -16.95 15.83 -13.25
CA THR A 293 -17.79 16.09 -12.09
C THR A 293 -16.96 16.41 -10.84
N GLU A 294 -15.85 15.70 -10.61
CA GLU A 294 -14.90 16.02 -9.53
C GLU A 294 -14.16 17.34 -9.75
N LEU A 295 -13.90 17.70 -11.00
CA LEU A 295 -13.13 18.90 -11.37
C LEU A 295 -13.97 20.15 -11.54
N LYS A 296 -15.29 20.02 -11.72
CA LYS A 296 -16.19 21.16 -11.76
C LYS A 296 -15.87 22.01 -10.54
N PRO A 297 -15.52 23.30 -10.73
CA PRO A 297 -15.26 24.17 -9.62
C PRO A 297 -16.50 24.11 -8.76
N SER A 298 -16.34 23.62 -7.54
CA SER A 298 -17.26 23.82 -6.45
C SER A 298 -18.01 25.13 -6.63
N PHE A 299 -19.33 25.06 -6.78
CA PHE A 299 -20.12 26.25 -7.07
C PHE A 299 -19.76 27.33 -6.05
N LYS A 300 -19.20 28.43 -6.55
CA LYS A 300 -19.02 29.62 -5.73
C LYS A 300 -20.38 30.30 -5.71
N ILE A 301 -21.00 30.32 -4.55
CA ILE A 301 -22.24 31.02 -4.31
C ILE A 301 -21.93 32.37 -3.68
N ALA A 302 -22.69 33.39 -4.07
CA ALA A 302 -22.58 34.69 -3.42
C ALA A 302 -23.06 34.54 -1.97
N CYS A 303 -22.23 34.94 -1.01
CA CYS A 303 -22.65 35.06 0.37
C CYS A 303 -23.88 35.97 0.43
N PRO A 304 -25.01 35.54 1.03
CA PRO A 304 -26.24 36.32 0.99
C PRO A 304 -26.08 37.70 1.65
N TYR A 305 -25.15 37.82 2.60
CA TYR A 305 -24.94 38.98 3.46
C TYR A 305 -23.90 40.00 2.95
N CYS A 306 -22.78 39.56 2.36
CA CYS A 306 -21.77 40.49 1.79
C CYS A 306 -21.53 40.34 0.29
N LYS A 307 -22.29 39.47 -0.40
CA LYS A 307 -22.21 39.18 -1.84
C LYS A 307 -20.86 38.64 -2.34
N ARG A 308 -19.88 38.42 -1.46
CA ARG A 308 -18.59 37.79 -1.81
C ARG A 308 -18.85 36.37 -2.35
N LEU A 309 -18.19 35.99 -3.44
CA LEU A 309 -18.29 34.64 -4.01
C LEU A 309 -17.46 33.65 -3.20
N ILE A 310 -18.11 32.61 -2.66
CA ILE A 310 -17.53 31.64 -1.73
C ILE A 310 -17.91 30.24 -2.18
N HIS A 311 -16.95 29.33 -2.11
CA HIS A 311 -17.19 27.91 -2.27
C HIS A 311 -18.35 27.46 -1.38
N ILE A 312 -19.28 26.66 -1.89
CA ILE A 312 -20.45 26.18 -1.12
C ILE A 312 -20.05 25.57 0.24
N ASP A 313 -19.04 24.70 0.25
CA ASP A 313 -18.49 24.11 1.49
C ASP A 313 -17.82 25.13 2.42
N GLY A 314 -17.38 26.28 1.92
CA GLY A 314 -16.77 27.35 2.69
C GLY A 314 -17.74 28.46 3.11
N LEU A 315 -18.98 28.47 2.60
CA LEU A 315 -19.94 29.54 2.85
C LEU A 315 -20.22 29.65 4.35
N HIS A 316 -20.47 28.53 5.03
CA HIS A 316 -20.77 28.54 6.47
C HIS A 316 -19.61 29.11 7.31
N ILE A 317 -18.36 28.70 7.00
CA ILE A 317 -17.16 29.20 7.70
C ILE A 317 -17.06 30.71 7.53
N HIS A 318 -17.29 31.18 6.30
CA HIS A 318 -17.29 32.60 6.03
C HIS A 318 -18.39 33.34 6.80
N VAL A 319 -19.63 32.83 6.78
CA VAL A 319 -20.76 33.46 7.49
C VAL A 319 -20.41 33.60 8.97
N VAL A 320 -19.98 32.52 9.61
CA VAL A 320 -19.60 32.49 11.04
C VAL A 320 -18.43 33.42 11.36
N ALA A 321 -17.47 33.58 10.44
CA ALA A 321 -16.24 34.35 10.68
C ALA A 321 -16.33 35.83 10.30
N LYS A 322 -17.28 36.23 9.46
CA LYS A 322 -17.37 37.59 8.91
C LYS A 322 -18.67 38.32 9.20
N HIS A 323 -19.68 37.61 9.70
CA HIS A 323 -21.00 38.16 9.98
C HIS A 323 -21.39 37.81 11.42
N ASN A 324 -20.88 38.61 12.36
CA ASN A 324 -21.08 38.38 13.80
C ASN A 324 -22.51 38.73 14.26
N ASP A 325 -23.24 39.47 13.43
CA ASP A 325 -24.62 39.90 13.58
C ASP A 325 -25.64 38.79 13.26
N ILE A 326 -25.19 37.67 12.71
CA ILE A 326 -26.06 36.58 12.27
C ILE A 326 -26.13 35.51 13.34
N ASP A 327 -27.36 35.12 13.67
CA ASP A 327 -27.61 34.03 14.60
C ASP A 327 -27.00 32.71 14.07
N LYS A 328 -25.93 32.28 14.74
CA LYS A 328 -25.15 31.10 14.38
C LYS A 328 -25.94 29.80 14.58
N VAL A 329 -27.07 29.83 15.33
CA VAL A 329 -27.87 28.65 15.72
C VAL A 329 -28.52 27.94 14.54
N ARG A 330 -28.74 28.64 13.43
CA ARG A 330 -29.48 28.10 12.28
C ARG A 330 -28.61 27.62 11.11
N LEU A 331 -27.29 27.70 11.22
CA LEU A 331 -26.39 27.33 10.12
C LEU A 331 -26.01 25.85 10.20
N SER A 332 -26.92 24.98 9.75
CA SER A 332 -26.58 23.58 9.45
C SER A 332 -25.67 23.52 8.23
N THR A 333 -24.54 22.82 8.34
CA THR A 333 -23.54 22.77 7.28
C THR A 333 -23.60 21.41 6.59
N PRO A 334 -23.44 21.34 5.25
CA PRO A 334 -23.30 20.06 4.55
C PRO A 334 -22.11 19.24 5.07
N SER A 335 -21.11 19.92 5.66
CA SER A 335 -19.91 19.31 6.24
C SER A 335 -20.09 18.75 7.65
N GLY A 336 -21.25 18.92 8.29
CA GLY A 336 -21.50 18.51 9.67
C GLY A 336 -20.68 19.27 10.73
N LYS A 337 -20.04 20.38 10.36
CA LYS A 337 -19.32 21.25 11.28
C LYS A 337 -20.27 22.26 11.94
N LEU A 338 -19.96 22.61 13.19
CA LEU A 338 -20.79 23.42 14.07
C LEU A 338 -19.98 24.59 14.66
N ALA A 339 -20.62 25.74 14.87
CA ALA A 339 -20.04 26.87 15.58
C ALA A 339 -20.36 26.78 17.09
N CYS A 340 -19.50 27.34 17.94
CA CYS A 340 -19.77 27.42 19.37
C CYS A 340 -20.63 28.65 19.70
N PHE A 341 -21.84 28.42 20.22
CA PHE A 341 -22.77 29.47 20.62
C PHE A 341 -22.27 30.33 21.79
N GLU A 342 -21.47 29.74 22.66
CA GLU A 342 -20.90 30.40 23.84
C GLU A 342 -19.69 31.28 23.48
N CYS A 343 -19.22 31.22 22.22
CA CYS A 343 -18.15 32.07 21.68
C CYS A 343 -18.65 32.89 20.48
N PRO A 344 -19.52 33.90 20.69
CA PRO A 344 -20.11 34.68 19.60
C PRO A 344 -19.07 35.38 18.71
N ASN A 345 -17.91 35.74 19.27
CA ASN A 345 -16.81 36.37 18.52
C ASN A 345 -15.84 35.37 17.88
N SER A 346 -16.03 34.06 18.07
CA SER A 346 -15.19 33.05 17.45
C SER A 346 -15.64 32.78 16.01
N GLY A 347 -14.72 32.94 15.07
CA GLY A 347 -14.89 32.52 13.67
C GLY A 347 -14.56 31.03 13.44
N ARG A 348 -14.27 30.25 14.49
CA ARG A 348 -13.93 28.83 14.35
C ARG A 348 -15.18 27.97 14.28
N VAL A 349 -15.16 27.00 13.36
CA VAL A 349 -16.11 25.90 13.28
C VAL A 349 -15.41 24.60 13.65
N PHE A 350 -16.16 23.68 14.26
CA PHE A 350 -15.63 22.45 14.83
C PHE A 350 -16.39 21.24 14.28
N THR A 351 -15.75 20.08 14.25
CA THR A 351 -16.50 18.81 14.19
C THR A 351 -17.29 18.65 15.49
N GLU A 352 -18.31 17.79 15.53
CA GLU A 352 -19.08 17.54 16.75
C GLU A 352 -18.19 17.21 17.97
N LYS A 353 -17.24 16.28 17.80
CA LYS A 353 -16.23 15.96 18.82
C LYS A 353 -15.38 17.18 19.19
N GLY A 354 -14.90 17.92 18.18
CA GLY A 354 -14.09 19.12 18.42
C GLY A 354 -14.85 20.23 19.15
N LEU A 355 -16.17 20.35 18.91
CA LEU A 355 -17.03 21.31 19.61
C LEU A 355 -17.21 20.90 21.07
N SER A 356 -17.45 19.61 21.32
CA SER A 356 -17.52 19.07 22.68
C SER A 356 -16.22 19.30 23.45
N ASP A 357 -15.07 19.05 22.83
CA ASP A 357 -13.76 19.27 23.44
C ASP A 357 -13.52 20.75 23.72
N HIS A 358 -13.89 21.63 22.78
CA HIS A 358 -13.83 23.07 22.93
C HIS A 358 -14.70 23.59 24.07
N ARG A 359 -15.97 23.15 24.16
CA ARG A 359 -16.87 23.54 25.25
C ARG A 359 -16.33 23.13 26.62
N ARG A 360 -15.85 21.89 26.74
CA ARG A 360 -15.23 21.41 28.00
C ARG A 360 -14.04 22.25 28.44
N THR A 361 -13.27 22.80 27.49
CA THR A 361 -12.06 23.57 27.81
C THR A 361 -12.30 25.07 27.98
N LYS A 362 -13.28 25.65 27.28
CA LYS A 362 -13.52 27.10 27.26
C LYS A 362 -14.78 27.53 28.01
N HIS A 363 -15.71 26.60 28.27
CA HIS A 363 -16.99 26.84 28.92
C HIS A 363 -17.29 25.74 29.96
N PRO A 364 -16.42 25.53 30.97
CA PRO A 364 -16.59 24.46 31.95
C PRO A 364 -17.86 24.61 32.80
N ASP A 365 -18.34 25.85 32.99
CA ASP A 365 -19.45 26.18 33.89
C ASP A 365 -20.83 26.13 33.22
N HIS A 366 -20.89 25.88 31.91
CA HIS A 366 -22.17 25.77 31.23
C HIS A 366 -22.76 24.36 31.41
N PRO A 367 -23.96 24.22 32.01
CA PRO A 367 -24.59 22.93 32.20
C PRO A 367 -24.81 22.28 30.84
N ARG A 368 -24.43 21.00 30.71
CA ARG A 368 -24.64 20.22 29.49
C ARG A 368 -26.13 20.27 29.15
N ARG A 369 -26.49 21.03 28.10
CA ARG A 369 -27.78 20.83 27.43
C ARG A 369 -27.71 19.42 26.84
N VAL A 370 -28.39 18.48 27.50
CA VAL A 370 -28.70 17.18 26.91
C VAL A 370 -29.38 17.49 25.58
N PRO A 371 -28.92 16.94 24.45
CA PRO A 371 -29.62 17.12 23.18
C PRO A 371 -31.08 16.76 23.42
N SER A 372 -31.98 17.71 23.20
CA SER A 372 -33.41 17.45 23.24
C SER A 372 -33.65 16.32 22.25
N GLU A 373 -34.07 15.15 22.75
CA GLU A 373 -34.58 14.08 21.90
C GLU A 373 -35.60 14.71 20.97
N ASN A 374 -35.39 14.54 19.66
CA ASN A 374 -36.35 15.00 18.66
C ASN A 374 -37.69 14.38 19.02
N VAL A 375 -38.60 15.21 19.53
CA VAL A 375 -40.02 14.88 19.56
C VAL A 375 -40.43 14.96 18.10
N ASP A 376 -40.49 13.80 17.46
CA ASP A 376 -41.12 13.65 16.15
C ASP A 376 -42.60 14.06 16.30
N GLU A 377 -42.92 15.29 15.91
CA GLU A 377 -44.29 15.74 15.70
C GLU A 377 -44.82 15.12 14.40
N ALA A 378 -45.94 14.41 14.52
CA ALA A 378 -46.70 13.76 13.46
C ALA A 378 -47.51 14.74 12.60
#